data_AF-A0A9P9ARW1-F1
#
_entry.id   AF-A0A9P9ARW1-F1
#
_cell.length_a   1.000
_cell.length_b   1.000
_cell.length_c   1.000
_cell.angle_alpha   90.00
_cell.angle_beta   90.00
_cell.angle_gamma   90.00
#
_symmetry.space_group_name_H-M   'P 1'
#
loop_
_entity.id
_entity.type
_entity.pdbx_description
1 polymer ?
#
loop_
_entity_poly.entity_id
_entity_poly.type
_entity_poly.pdbx_seq_one_letter_code
_entity_poly.pdbx_strand_id
1 'polypeptide(L)'
;MTRFSQFVLSALCVPPFANAGCLPEKVCKAFPGTPDWPSKHAWDHLNKSLGGRLLHPDPPAAACHPGWPEYDSSACEKVRVDWSSYEFHSKNPVSVIWDQFTNYTCLPDEDYHCSAQGYPTYVVNATTPEHVKLGVDFARKHNVRLVVKNTGHDFIGRSIAPGALSIWTHHLNSIAHHEGSFKLDGCDTSISGNAITAGAGAQIYDLYSFADKFNETIVGGGAKSVGLGGYITGGGHSILSPRYGLAADQVLQMELVTPSGEIVTANEKKHADLFWAMRGGGGSTFGVLTSITVKAHPTPKILNAPWMIMTVPEFPYLFDLIAYVLSQYPSLENAGLSGYSFITSRFPNPVPSPGAPKEVAGILGQFILQDAGDVQYLENLVAPINQTIQSRWPGAVQFSASANHYDSFLEWFDDHYDQGTAGNSTYLVSRLLDKEALEGDESKLSAAVKSACGISNTLMAYIVSGKGVHNASPRGGSDSVNPGWRKAYVHAIAAHGFLPFNDTSKKEAMDALETGFEPFRKLAPDTGAYINEAYPFEDDFQHTFWGDNYERLLSIKREADPQDVFWCTPCVGNERWKQGHDGRLCRV
;
A
#
# COMPACT_ATOMS: atom_id res chain seq x y z
N MET A 1 -71.27 -42.19 59.34
CA MET A 1 -71.80 -40.85 59.64
C MET A 1 -71.04 -39.82 58.79
N THR A 2 -71.76 -38.79 58.34
CA THR A 2 -71.28 -37.50 57.77
C THR A 2 -70.71 -37.43 56.34
N ARG A 3 -71.61 -37.02 55.42
CA ARG A 3 -71.53 -36.07 54.28
C ARG A 3 -70.16 -35.77 53.63
N PHE A 4 -70.08 -35.99 52.32
CA PHE A 4 -69.13 -35.33 51.40
C PHE A 4 -69.81 -34.12 50.73
N SER A 5 -69.15 -32.95 50.76
CA SER A 5 -69.52 -31.73 50.04
C SER A 5 -68.44 -31.36 49.03
N GLN A 6 -68.88 -30.90 47.85
CA GLN A 6 -68.10 -30.30 46.77
C GLN A 6 -67.32 -29.06 47.21
N PHE A 7 -66.15 -28.79 46.62
CA PHE A 7 -65.67 -27.43 46.34
C PHE A 7 -64.75 -27.39 45.09
N VAL A 8 -64.73 -26.20 44.50
CA VAL A 8 -64.49 -25.85 43.09
C VAL A 8 -63.04 -25.48 42.80
N LEU A 9 -62.64 -25.67 41.54
CA LEU A 9 -61.38 -25.27 40.90
C LEU A 9 -60.99 -23.79 41.14
N SER A 10 -59.69 -23.56 41.37
CA SER A 10 -58.98 -22.32 41.00
C SER A 10 -57.51 -22.66 40.79
N ALA A 11 -57.10 -22.86 39.53
CA ALA A 11 -55.71 -23.04 39.16
C ALA A 11 -55.07 -21.65 38.95
N LEU A 12 -54.12 -21.29 39.81
CA LEU A 12 -53.25 -20.14 39.65
C LEU A 12 -52.19 -20.45 38.59
N CYS A 13 -52.24 -19.76 37.45
CA CYS A 13 -51.14 -19.71 36.49
C CYS A 13 -49.96 -18.94 37.13
N VAL A 14 -48.88 -19.66 37.45
CA VAL A 14 -47.56 -19.07 37.68
C VAL A 14 -46.91 -18.88 36.31
N PRO A 15 -46.51 -17.67 35.90
CA PRO A 15 -45.81 -17.51 34.62
C PRO A 15 -44.42 -18.14 34.73
N PRO A 16 -43.93 -18.81 33.67
CA PRO A 16 -42.57 -19.32 33.66
C PRO A 16 -41.61 -18.12 33.65
N PHE A 17 -40.64 -18.13 34.55
CA PHE A 17 -39.46 -17.27 34.43
C PHE A 17 -38.75 -17.65 33.13
N ALA A 18 -39.08 -16.94 32.06
CA ALA A 18 -38.23 -16.88 30.89
C ALA A 18 -36.95 -16.17 31.34
N ASN A 19 -35.89 -16.96 31.57
CA ASN A 19 -34.53 -16.43 31.47
C ASN A 19 -34.41 -15.89 30.04
N ALA A 20 -34.65 -14.58 29.88
CA ALA A 20 -34.13 -13.83 28.77
C ALA A 20 -32.61 -13.97 28.87
N GLY A 21 -32.06 -14.99 28.20
CA GLY A 21 -30.64 -15.06 27.94
C GLY A 21 -30.29 -13.77 27.24
N CYS A 22 -29.63 -12.87 27.97
CA CYS A 22 -29.03 -11.68 27.39
C CYS A 22 -28.13 -12.20 26.28
N LEU A 23 -28.49 -11.95 25.02
CA LEU A 23 -27.57 -12.18 23.91
C LEU A 23 -26.27 -11.46 24.29
N PRO A 24 -25.09 -12.12 24.19
CA PRO A 24 -23.84 -11.47 24.58
C PRO A 24 -23.75 -10.14 23.84
N GLU A 25 -23.61 -9.06 24.62
CA GLU A 25 -23.60 -7.70 24.08
C GLU A 25 -22.48 -7.63 23.04
N LYS A 26 -22.84 -7.23 21.81
CA LYS A 26 -21.90 -7.18 20.70
C LYS A 26 -20.78 -6.20 21.06
N VAL A 27 -19.57 -6.72 21.28
CA VAL A 27 -18.41 -5.90 21.65
C VAL A 27 -18.01 -5.04 20.46
N CYS A 28 -18.28 -3.74 20.51
CA CYS A 28 -17.94 -2.77 19.48
C CYS A 28 -16.93 -1.75 20.00
N LYS A 29 -16.17 -1.15 19.09
CA LYS A 29 -15.41 0.08 19.38
C LYS A 29 -16.39 1.22 19.66
N ALA A 30 -16.01 2.11 20.57
CA ALA A 30 -16.72 3.34 20.83
C ALA A 30 -16.80 4.19 19.55
N PHE A 31 -17.96 4.80 19.32
CA PHE A 31 -18.24 5.55 18.08
C PHE A 31 -18.99 6.85 18.40
N PRO A 32 -18.79 7.96 17.66
CA PRO A 32 -19.50 9.21 17.93
C PRO A 32 -21.02 9.02 18.09
N GLY A 33 -21.59 9.57 19.15
CA GLY A 33 -23.02 9.47 19.47
C GLY A 33 -23.44 8.23 20.26
N THR A 34 -22.54 7.28 20.51
CA THR A 34 -22.80 6.11 21.37
C THR A 34 -22.52 6.41 22.85
N PRO A 35 -23.17 5.72 23.81
CA PRO A 35 -22.98 5.99 25.25
C PRO A 35 -21.55 5.78 25.76
N ASP A 36 -20.77 4.93 25.09
CA ASP A 36 -19.38 4.61 25.38
C ASP A 36 -18.38 5.57 24.71
N TRP A 37 -18.84 6.53 23.91
CA TRP A 37 -17.99 7.57 23.34
C TRP A 37 -17.38 8.46 24.43
N PRO A 38 -16.08 8.81 24.36
CA PRO A 38 -15.46 9.63 25.40
C PRO A 38 -16.10 11.00 25.53
N SER A 39 -16.28 11.44 26.77
CA SER A 39 -16.83 12.74 27.07
C SER A 39 -15.92 13.86 26.54
N LYS A 40 -16.50 15.05 26.33
CA LYS A 40 -15.74 16.25 25.95
C LYS A 40 -14.56 16.49 26.90
N HIS A 41 -14.75 16.28 28.21
CA HIS A 41 -13.69 16.45 29.20
C HIS A 41 -12.50 15.49 28.98
N ALA A 42 -12.77 14.24 28.56
CA ALA A 42 -11.71 13.28 28.24
C ALA A 42 -10.89 13.74 27.01
N TRP A 43 -11.57 14.23 25.97
CA TRP A 43 -10.91 14.79 24.78
C TRP A 43 -10.12 16.08 25.11
N ASP A 44 -10.69 16.99 25.90
CA ASP A 44 -10.02 18.21 26.36
C ASP A 44 -8.75 17.87 27.18
N HIS A 45 -8.82 16.83 28.03
CA HIS A 45 -7.67 16.35 28.78
C HIS A 45 -6.59 15.75 27.86
N LEU A 46 -6.96 14.94 26.87
CA LEU A 46 -6.02 14.44 25.86
C LEU A 46 -5.34 15.61 25.14
N ASN A 47 -6.11 16.60 24.69
CA ASN A 47 -5.57 17.76 24.00
C ASN A 47 -4.56 18.54 24.87
N LYS A 48 -4.88 18.72 26.15
CA LYS A 48 -3.96 19.35 27.11
C LYS A 48 -2.66 18.55 27.26
N SER A 49 -2.74 17.23 27.39
CA SER A 49 -1.57 16.35 27.46
C SER A 49 -0.73 16.36 26.18
N LEU A 50 -1.37 16.54 25.02
CA LEU A 50 -0.72 16.69 23.71
C LEU A 50 -0.19 18.11 23.44
N GLY A 51 -0.31 19.03 24.40
CA GLY A 51 0.10 20.42 24.22
C GLY A 51 -0.62 21.13 23.09
N GLY A 52 -1.92 20.87 22.90
CA GLY A 52 -2.75 21.52 21.87
C GLY A 52 -2.76 20.83 20.50
N ARG A 53 -2.21 19.61 20.38
CA ARG A 53 -2.06 18.89 19.11
C ARG A 53 -3.20 17.91 18.78
N LEU A 54 -4.32 17.96 19.51
CA LEU A 54 -5.52 17.23 19.12
C LEU A 54 -6.35 18.11 18.17
N LEU A 55 -6.44 17.67 16.92
CA LEU A 55 -7.26 18.31 15.89
C LEU A 55 -8.65 17.67 15.84
N HIS A 56 -9.64 18.48 15.49
CA HIS A 56 -10.98 18.04 15.07
C HIS A 56 -11.23 18.65 13.68
N PRO A 57 -10.57 18.12 12.63
CA PRO A 57 -10.59 18.76 11.32
C PRO A 57 -11.90 18.48 10.57
N ASP A 58 -12.41 19.49 9.90
CA ASP A 58 -13.51 19.34 8.96
C ASP A 58 -13.04 18.62 7.68
N PRO A 59 -13.98 18.05 6.88
CA PRO A 59 -13.64 17.48 5.59
C PRO A 59 -12.89 18.48 4.71
N PRO A 60 -11.85 18.06 3.98
CA PRO A 60 -11.04 18.95 3.15
C PRO A 60 -11.87 19.71 2.09
N ALA A 61 -12.94 19.08 1.60
CA ALA A 61 -13.85 19.65 0.62
C ALA A 61 -14.99 20.49 1.23
N ALA A 62 -15.12 20.62 2.56
CA ALA A 62 -16.19 21.40 3.21
C ALA A 62 -16.26 22.86 2.71
N ALA A 63 -15.11 23.42 2.31
CA ALA A 63 -15.02 24.74 1.67
C ALA A 63 -15.87 24.91 0.40
N CYS A 64 -16.26 23.81 -0.25
CA CYS A 64 -17.12 23.80 -1.44
C CYS A 64 -18.62 23.71 -1.14
N HIS A 65 -19.03 23.61 0.12
CA HIS A 65 -20.42 23.30 0.48
C HIS A 65 -21.06 24.44 1.27
N PRO A 66 -22.02 25.21 0.72
CA PRO A 66 -22.63 26.39 1.37
C PRO A 66 -23.24 26.17 2.76
N GLY A 67 -23.52 24.91 3.13
CA GLY A 67 -24.03 24.54 4.45
C GLY A 67 -22.95 24.42 5.55
N TRP A 68 -21.67 24.51 5.20
CA TRP A 68 -20.55 24.40 6.13
C TRP A 68 -20.00 25.77 6.53
N PRO A 69 -19.60 25.98 7.80
CA PRO A 69 -18.94 27.22 8.23
C PRO A 69 -17.67 27.55 7.45
N GLU A 70 -17.01 26.54 6.90
CA GLU A 70 -15.77 26.61 6.13
C GLU A 70 -16.00 27.02 4.67
N TYR A 71 -17.26 27.15 4.23
CA TYR A 71 -17.59 27.50 2.85
C TYR A 71 -16.95 28.82 2.43
N ASP A 72 -16.15 28.76 1.37
CA ASP A 72 -15.56 29.91 0.70
C ASP A 72 -15.31 29.54 -0.76
N SER A 73 -15.89 30.31 -1.68
CA SER A 73 -15.84 29.99 -3.11
C SER A 73 -14.42 30.03 -3.68
N SER A 74 -13.54 30.87 -3.14
CA SER A 74 -12.14 30.94 -3.57
C SER A 74 -11.32 29.77 -3.02
N ALA A 75 -11.57 29.39 -1.76
CA ALA A 75 -10.98 28.20 -1.16
C ALA A 75 -11.46 26.94 -1.87
N CYS A 76 -12.74 26.85 -2.25
CA CYS A 76 -13.28 25.73 -3.01
C CYS A 76 -12.57 25.56 -4.35
N GLU A 77 -12.38 26.65 -5.12
CA GLU A 77 -11.69 26.56 -6.41
C GLU A 77 -10.25 26.04 -6.24
N LYS A 78 -9.56 26.50 -5.18
CA LYS A 78 -8.23 25.97 -4.85
C LYS A 78 -8.29 24.49 -4.49
N VAL A 79 -9.25 24.06 -3.66
CA VAL A 79 -9.43 22.66 -3.29
C VAL A 79 -9.70 21.81 -4.53
N ARG A 80 -10.53 22.26 -5.48
CA ARG A 80 -10.85 21.54 -6.72
C ARG A 80 -9.62 21.30 -7.59
N VAL A 81 -8.75 22.30 -7.73
CA VAL A 81 -7.48 22.17 -8.46
C VAL A 81 -6.55 21.20 -7.74
N ASP A 82 -6.36 21.40 -6.43
CA ASP A 82 -5.41 20.64 -5.63
C ASP A 82 -5.86 19.21 -5.33
N TRP A 83 -7.16 18.89 -5.48
CA TRP A 83 -7.71 17.54 -5.23
C TRP A 83 -7.07 16.46 -6.10
N SER A 84 -6.50 16.83 -7.25
CA SER A 84 -5.80 15.90 -8.14
C SER A 84 -4.34 15.64 -7.74
N SER A 85 -3.80 16.32 -6.71
CA SER A 85 -2.39 16.24 -6.30
C SER A 85 -2.19 15.37 -5.04
N TYR A 86 -1.22 14.45 -5.10
CA TYR A 86 -0.83 13.66 -3.93
C TYR A 86 -0.35 14.54 -2.76
N GLU A 87 0.32 15.67 -3.05
CA GLU A 87 0.84 16.60 -2.06
C GLU A 87 -0.30 17.19 -1.21
N PHE A 88 -1.43 17.56 -1.83
CA PHE A 88 -2.61 18.06 -1.13
C PHE A 88 -3.11 17.06 -0.09
N HIS A 89 -3.34 15.82 -0.49
CA HIS A 89 -3.85 14.77 0.38
C HIS A 89 -2.85 14.40 1.50
N SER A 90 -1.55 14.41 1.18
CA SER A 90 -0.49 14.09 2.15
C SER A 90 -0.38 15.11 3.28
N LYS A 91 -0.59 16.40 2.97
CA LYS A 91 -0.48 17.53 3.91
C LYS A 91 -1.77 17.80 4.69
N ASN A 92 -2.87 17.16 4.33
CA ASN A 92 -4.14 17.28 5.05
C ASN A 92 -4.26 16.20 6.14
N PRO A 93 -4.76 16.49 7.35
CA PRO A 93 -4.82 15.52 8.45
C PRO A 93 -5.79 14.34 8.24
N VAL A 94 -6.83 14.49 7.40
CA VAL A 94 -7.89 13.47 7.22
C VAL A 94 -8.13 13.07 5.76
N SER A 95 -7.63 13.81 4.78
CA SER A 95 -7.79 13.45 3.37
C SER A 95 -7.02 12.19 2.99
N VAL A 96 -7.44 11.44 1.98
CA VAL A 96 -6.68 10.31 1.41
C VAL A 96 -6.74 10.37 -0.10
N ILE A 97 -5.82 9.71 -0.79
CA ILE A 97 -5.64 9.84 -2.25
C ILE A 97 -6.84 9.29 -3.03
N TRP A 98 -7.47 8.23 -2.51
CA TRP A 98 -8.54 7.51 -3.19
C TRP A 98 -9.90 7.78 -2.53
N ASP A 99 -10.82 8.39 -3.28
CA ASP A 99 -12.08 8.95 -2.76
C ASP A 99 -13.02 7.88 -2.21
N GLN A 100 -12.94 6.64 -2.69
CA GLN A 100 -13.81 5.55 -2.24
C GLN A 100 -13.62 5.21 -0.75
N PHE A 101 -12.47 5.52 -0.16
CA PHE A 101 -12.19 5.15 1.23
C PHE A 101 -12.75 6.12 2.27
N THR A 102 -13.16 7.32 1.85
CA THR A 102 -13.99 8.22 2.66
C THR A 102 -15.48 8.01 2.38
N ASN A 103 -15.83 7.02 1.54
CA ASN A 103 -17.18 6.74 1.08
C ASN A 103 -17.86 7.97 0.46
N TYR A 104 -17.07 8.82 -0.22
CA TYR A 104 -17.54 10.02 -0.91
C TYR A 104 -18.30 11.01 -0.01
N THR A 105 -18.11 10.96 1.32
CA THR A 105 -18.99 11.73 2.20
C THR A 105 -18.79 13.23 2.08
N CYS A 106 -17.71 13.70 1.45
CA CYS A 106 -17.54 15.10 1.09
C CYS A 106 -16.51 15.22 -0.05
N LEU A 107 -16.99 15.47 -1.27
CA LEU A 107 -16.20 15.71 -2.48
C LEU A 107 -16.19 17.21 -2.82
N PRO A 108 -15.20 17.71 -3.59
CA PRO A 108 -15.07 19.14 -3.92
C PRO A 108 -16.02 19.54 -5.05
N ASP A 109 -17.31 19.23 -4.88
CA ASP A 109 -18.40 19.52 -5.81
C ASP A 109 -19.62 19.91 -4.99
N GLU A 110 -20.16 21.09 -5.24
CA GLU A 110 -21.28 21.67 -4.49
C GLU A 110 -22.60 20.91 -4.70
N ASP A 111 -22.71 20.12 -5.77
CA ASP A 111 -23.89 19.32 -6.06
C ASP A 111 -23.97 18.04 -5.20
N TYR A 112 -22.86 17.65 -4.57
CA TYR A 112 -22.80 16.46 -3.70
C TYR A 112 -23.09 16.79 -2.23
N HIS A 113 -23.50 15.78 -1.47
CA HIS A 113 -23.63 15.93 -0.03
C HIS A 113 -22.24 15.96 0.63
N CYS A 114 -22.05 16.88 1.59
CA CYS A 114 -20.86 16.91 2.44
C CYS A 114 -21.18 16.61 3.92
N SER A 115 -20.44 15.67 4.48
CA SER A 115 -20.52 15.11 5.81
C SER A 115 -19.14 14.66 6.30
N ALA A 116 -18.86 14.90 7.58
CA ALA A 116 -17.66 14.40 8.26
C ALA A 116 -17.71 12.89 8.59
N GLN A 117 -18.82 12.21 8.32
CA GLN A 117 -19.03 10.82 8.73
C GLN A 117 -18.07 9.82 8.10
N GLY A 118 -17.44 10.12 6.97
CA GLY A 118 -16.42 9.27 6.33
C GLY A 118 -15.01 9.41 6.92
N TYR A 119 -14.81 10.35 7.84
CA TYR A 119 -13.49 10.75 8.32
C TYR A 119 -13.27 10.41 9.82
N PRO A 120 -12.01 10.35 10.28
CA PRO A 120 -11.68 10.30 11.70
C PRO A 120 -12.23 11.54 12.41
N THR A 121 -12.80 11.34 13.60
CA THR A 121 -13.38 12.45 14.38
C THR A 121 -12.30 13.32 15.03
N TYR A 122 -11.18 12.71 15.41
CA TYR A 122 -10.06 13.43 15.98
C TYR A 122 -8.75 12.95 15.36
N VAL A 123 -7.77 13.85 15.30
CA VAL A 123 -6.43 13.56 14.80
C VAL A 123 -5.38 14.03 15.80
N VAL A 124 -4.49 13.14 16.22
CA VAL A 124 -3.27 13.52 16.93
C VAL A 124 -2.25 13.96 15.90
N ASN A 125 -1.93 15.26 15.88
CA ASN A 125 -0.85 15.81 15.07
C ASN A 125 0.51 15.50 15.74
N ALA A 126 1.04 14.31 15.47
CA ALA A 126 2.20 13.78 16.20
C ALA A 126 3.51 14.39 15.69
N THR A 127 4.30 14.92 16.62
CA THR A 127 5.66 15.47 16.37
C THR A 127 6.73 14.82 17.24
N THR A 128 6.33 13.94 18.17
CA THR A 128 7.24 13.16 19.01
C THR A 128 6.63 11.77 19.28
N PRO A 129 7.42 10.76 19.67
CA PRO A 129 6.91 9.46 20.10
C PRO A 129 5.92 9.53 21.27
N GLU A 130 6.07 10.50 22.18
CA GLU A 130 5.17 10.70 23.32
C GLU A 130 3.76 11.11 22.87
N HIS A 131 3.64 11.93 21.83
CA HIS A 131 2.32 12.27 21.28
C HIS A 131 1.60 11.02 20.74
N VAL A 132 2.34 10.15 20.05
CA VAL A 132 1.84 8.87 19.56
C VAL A 132 1.38 8.00 20.72
N LYS A 133 2.24 7.84 21.75
CA LYS A 133 1.92 7.11 22.98
C LYS A 133 0.62 7.58 23.62
N LEU A 134 0.45 8.90 23.81
CA LEU A 134 -0.75 9.46 24.40
C LEU A 134 -2.02 9.13 23.58
N GLY A 135 -1.93 9.16 22.25
CA GLY A 135 -3.02 8.75 21.35
C GLY A 135 -3.35 7.26 21.47
N VAL A 136 -2.35 6.39 21.46
CA VAL A 136 -2.51 4.93 21.62
C VAL A 136 -3.13 4.60 22.99
N ASP A 137 -2.60 5.19 24.06
CA ASP A 137 -3.10 4.99 25.42
C ASP A 137 -4.55 5.45 25.57
N PHE A 138 -4.90 6.59 24.96
CA PHE A 138 -6.27 7.08 24.95
C PHE A 138 -7.21 6.12 24.20
N ALA A 139 -6.84 5.72 22.98
CA ALA A 139 -7.66 4.82 22.17
C ALA A 139 -7.89 3.47 22.86
N ARG A 140 -6.82 2.90 23.45
CA ARG A 140 -6.90 1.66 24.24
C ARG A 140 -7.82 1.83 25.46
N LYS A 141 -7.60 2.88 26.26
CA LYS A 141 -8.38 3.14 27.49
C LYS A 141 -9.87 3.34 27.21
N HIS A 142 -10.18 4.02 26.11
CA HIS A 142 -11.54 4.41 25.76
C HIS A 142 -12.19 3.53 24.69
N ASN A 143 -11.52 2.45 24.29
CA ASN A 143 -11.98 1.53 23.24
C ASN A 143 -12.38 2.23 21.92
N VAL A 144 -11.73 3.35 21.59
CA VAL A 144 -11.96 4.09 20.34
C VAL A 144 -11.18 3.39 19.22
N ARG A 145 -11.76 3.32 18.01
CA ARG A 145 -11.05 2.81 16.83
C ARG A 145 -9.83 3.69 16.56
N LEU A 146 -8.64 3.08 16.50
CA LEU A 146 -7.39 3.77 16.19
C LEU A 146 -7.02 3.54 14.73
N VAL A 147 -6.63 4.62 14.04
CA VAL A 147 -6.04 4.56 12.69
C VAL A 147 -4.72 5.29 12.70
N VAL A 148 -3.78 4.85 11.87
CA VAL A 148 -2.50 5.52 11.67
C VAL A 148 -2.48 6.05 10.24
N LYS A 149 -2.22 7.35 10.10
CA LYS A 149 -2.04 7.98 8.80
C LYS A 149 -0.65 8.61 8.74
N ASN A 150 0.09 8.27 7.68
CA ASN A 150 1.21 9.10 7.24
C ASN A 150 0.74 10.04 6.12
N THR A 151 0.72 9.55 4.87
CA THR A 151 0.45 10.36 3.67
C THR A 151 -0.94 10.13 3.08
N GLY A 152 -1.62 9.03 3.40
CA GLY A 152 -2.91 8.69 2.80
C GLY A 152 -2.85 8.02 1.43
N HIS A 153 -1.67 7.47 1.06
CA HIS A 153 -1.41 6.74 -0.20
C HIS A 153 -2.05 5.35 -0.30
N ASP A 154 -2.57 4.81 0.81
CA ASP A 154 -2.91 3.40 0.91
C ASP A 154 -4.01 2.98 -0.08
N PHE A 155 -3.65 2.10 -1.03
CA PHE A 155 -4.55 1.59 -2.07
C PHE A 155 -5.67 0.69 -1.56
N ILE A 156 -5.64 0.31 -0.28
CA ILE A 156 -6.59 -0.62 0.35
C ILE A 156 -7.26 -0.03 1.60
N GLY A 157 -7.19 1.28 1.81
CA GLY A 157 -8.00 2.01 2.80
C GLY A 157 -7.60 1.86 4.27
N ARG A 158 -6.40 1.37 4.59
CA ARG A 158 -5.93 1.09 5.96
C ARG A 158 -5.56 2.34 6.77
N SER A 159 -5.45 3.50 6.13
CA SER A 159 -5.05 4.76 6.77
C SER A 159 -6.20 5.75 7.01
N ILE A 160 -7.46 5.31 6.89
CA ILE A 160 -8.64 6.14 7.13
C ILE A 160 -9.77 5.32 7.75
N ALA A 161 -10.58 5.95 8.60
CA ALA A 161 -11.79 5.33 9.11
C ALA A 161 -12.78 6.34 9.67
N PRO A 162 -14.09 6.08 9.50
CA PRO A 162 -15.13 6.88 10.14
C PRO A 162 -15.10 6.70 11.66
N GLY A 163 -15.30 7.79 12.40
CA GLY A 163 -15.45 7.76 13.86
C GLY A 163 -14.20 7.38 14.66
N ALA A 164 -13.04 7.36 14.02
CA ALA A 164 -11.78 6.95 14.64
C ALA A 164 -11.03 8.12 15.30
N LEU A 165 -10.06 7.77 16.15
CA LEU A 165 -8.90 8.62 16.46
C LEU A 165 -7.79 8.28 15.46
N SER A 166 -7.33 9.25 14.68
CA SER A 166 -6.19 9.10 13.78
C SER A 166 -4.91 9.56 14.48
N ILE A 167 -3.82 8.81 14.34
CA ILE A 167 -2.47 9.28 14.65
C ILE A 167 -1.83 9.71 13.33
N TRP A 168 -1.60 11.00 13.17
CA TRP A 168 -0.99 11.56 11.98
C TRP A 168 0.51 11.73 12.18
N THR A 169 1.30 10.84 11.56
CA THR A 169 2.75 10.76 11.74
C THR A 169 3.54 11.67 10.81
N HIS A 170 2.88 12.38 9.90
CA HIS A 170 3.49 13.22 8.85
C HIS A 170 4.56 14.19 9.37
N HIS A 171 4.37 14.74 10.58
CA HIS A 171 5.31 15.70 11.17
C HIS A 171 6.45 15.08 11.99
N LEU A 172 6.57 13.74 11.99
CA LEU A 172 7.78 13.03 12.44
C LEU A 172 8.75 12.93 11.26
N ASN A 173 9.35 14.04 10.84
CA ASN A 173 10.09 14.13 9.57
C ASN A 173 11.60 14.43 9.74
N SER A 174 12.18 14.15 10.90
CA SER A 174 13.63 14.26 11.11
C SER A 174 14.39 13.29 10.20
N ILE A 175 15.57 13.69 9.73
CA ILE A 175 16.47 12.84 8.93
C ILE A 175 17.90 13.06 9.43
N ALA A 176 18.63 11.97 9.66
CA ALA A 176 20.02 11.97 10.12
C ALA A 176 20.85 10.93 9.36
N HIS A 177 22.08 11.29 9.02
CA HIS A 177 23.07 10.41 8.39
C HIS A 177 24.03 9.83 9.43
N HIS A 178 24.47 8.59 9.21
CA HIS A 178 25.46 7.89 10.02
C HIS A 178 26.57 7.38 9.10
N GLU A 179 27.78 7.92 9.26
CA GLU A 179 28.92 7.61 8.41
C GLU A 179 29.74 6.42 8.93
N GLY A 180 30.10 5.50 8.04
CA GLY A 180 31.03 4.39 8.22
C GLY A 180 30.52 3.24 9.10
N SER A 181 29.72 3.53 10.12
CA SER A 181 29.10 2.52 10.98
C SER A 181 27.87 3.03 11.71
N PHE A 182 26.95 2.12 12.01
CA PHE A 182 25.76 2.36 12.84
C PHE A 182 25.75 1.42 14.05
N LYS A 183 25.72 1.95 15.27
CA LYS A 183 25.55 1.16 16.50
C LYS A 183 24.07 0.92 16.75
N LEU A 184 23.66 -0.35 16.83
CA LEU A 184 22.30 -0.70 17.22
C LEU A 184 22.02 -0.22 18.65
N ASP A 185 20.88 0.41 18.87
CA ASP A 185 20.49 0.85 20.19
C ASP A 185 20.15 -0.35 21.11
N GLY A 186 20.50 -0.20 22.39
CA GLY A 186 20.31 -1.23 23.41
C GLY A 186 21.23 -2.46 23.30
N CYS A 187 22.25 -2.49 22.43
CA CYS A 187 23.25 -3.56 22.40
C CYS A 187 24.62 -3.11 21.85
N ASP A 188 25.66 -3.94 22.00
CA ASP A 188 27.03 -3.64 21.53
C ASP A 188 27.31 -4.11 20.10
N THR A 189 26.27 -4.20 19.26
CA THR A 189 26.41 -4.58 17.85
C THR A 189 26.55 -3.32 16.99
N SER A 190 27.68 -3.18 16.30
CA SER A 190 27.90 -2.15 15.28
C SER A 190 27.85 -2.76 13.88
N ILE A 191 27.15 -2.08 12.98
CA ILE A 191 26.97 -2.47 11.59
C ILE A 191 27.86 -1.55 10.75
N SER A 192 28.74 -2.13 9.94
CA SER A 192 29.59 -1.36 9.01
C SER A 192 28.77 -0.85 7.83
N GLY A 193 29.14 0.33 7.33
CA GLY A 193 28.47 1.01 6.23
C GLY A 193 27.64 2.21 6.68
N ASN A 194 27.22 3.00 5.71
CA ASN A 194 26.47 4.22 5.96
C ASN A 194 24.99 3.89 6.20
N ALA A 195 24.32 4.70 7.00
CA ALA A 195 22.90 4.52 7.30
C ALA A 195 22.19 5.86 7.41
N ILE A 196 20.88 5.86 7.15
CA ILE A 196 20.01 7.01 7.34
C ILE A 196 18.94 6.65 8.34
N THR A 197 18.83 7.44 9.41
CA THR A 197 17.69 7.42 10.32
C THR A 197 16.69 8.48 9.89
N ALA A 198 15.43 8.09 9.73
CA ALA A 198 14.34 8.97 9.37
C ALA A 198 13.17 8.82 10.35
N GLY A 199 12.46 9.91 10.62
CA GLY A 199 11.17 9.85 11.29
C GLY A 199 10.11 9.21 10.40
N ALA A 200 9.06 8.63 10.99
CA ALA A 200 8.04 7.89 10.26
C ALA A 200 7.22 8.71 9.26
N GLY A 201 7.23 10.05 9.38
CA GLY A 201 6.59 11.00 8.48
C GLY A 201 7.45 11.39 7.27
N ALA A 202 8.72 11.00 7.23
CA ALA A 202 9.59 11.32 6.09
C ALA A 202 9.03 10.72 4.79
N GLN A 203 9.04 11.51 3.73
CA GLN A 203 8.59 11.12 2.40
C GLN A 203 9.80 10.81 1.50
N ILE A 204 9.57 9.99 0.47
CA ILE A 204 10.64 9.46 -0.38
C ILE A 204 11.50 10.57 -0.99
N TYR A 205 10.88 11.66 -1.47
CA TYR A 205 11.64 12.75 -2.08
C TYR A 205 12.60 13.45 -1.11
N ASP A 206 12.15 13.70 0.13
CA ASP A 206 12.99 14.32 1.16
C ASP A 206 14.19 13.43 1.50
N LEU A 207 13.99 12.11 1.50
CA LEU A 207 15.04 11.13 1.80
C LEU A 207 16.07 11.03 0.68
N TYR A 208 15.63 10.96 -0.58
CA TYR A 208 16.55 10.99 -1.72
C TYR A 208 17.34 12.30 -1.79
N SER A 209 16.65 13.44 -1.63
CA SER A 209 17.28 14.76 -1.60
C SER A 209 18.27 14.92 -0.44
N PHE A 210 18.01 14.26 0.69
CA PHE A 210 18.93 14.25 1.82
C PHE A 210 20.15 13.35 1.57
N ALA A 211 19.93 12.12 1.09
CA ALA A 211 20.99 11.15 0.83
C ALA A 211 21.97 11.62 -0.26
N ASP A 212 21.47 12.27 -1.32
CA ASP A 212 22.28 12.73 -2.44
C ASP A 212 23.35 13.77 -2.02
N LYS A 213 23.11 14.53 -0.93
CA LYS A 213 24.12 15.44 -0.33
C LYS A 213 25.39 14.72 0.15
N PHE A 214 25.29 13.42 0.35
CA PHE A 214 26.39 12.55 0.77
C PHE A 214 26.88 11.64 -0.38
N ASN A 215 26.44 11.88 -1.63
CA ASN A 215 26.60 10.99 -2.78
C ASN A 215 26.02 9.59 -2.54
N GLU A 216 24.89 9.54 -1.84
CA GLU A 216 24.20 8.32 -1.46
C GLU A 216 22.76 8.28 -1.96
N THR A 217 22.16 7.10 -1.89
CA THR A 217 20.74 6.85 -2.05
C THR A 217 20.26 5.81 -1.04
N ILE A 218 18.95 5.61 -0.96
CA ILE A 218 18.31 4.53 -0.20
C ILE A 218 17.41 3.72 -1.13
N VAL A 219 16.99 2.53 -0.72
CA VAL A 219 15.93 1.79 -1.45
C VAL A 219 14.57 2.41 -1.08
N GLY A 220 14.05 3.27 -1.94
CA GLY A 220 12.76 3.94 -1.78
C GLY A 220 11.80 3.71 -2.95
N GLY A 221 10.56 4.19 -2.81
CA GLY A 221 9.50 4.06 -3.82
C GLY A 221 9.67 4.97 -5.04
N GLY A 222 8.81 4.80 -6.04
CA GLY A 222 8.80 5.57 -7.28
C GLY A 222 8.08 6.93 -7.22
N ALA A 223 7.26 7.17 -6.20
CA ALA A 223 6.47 8.39 -6.05
C ALA A 223 7.03 9.32 -4.97
N LYS A 224 7.14 10.62 -5.29
CA LYS A 224 7.71 11.66 -4.40
C LYS A 224 7.08 11.68 -3.01
N SER A 225 5.75 11.62 -2.99
CA SER A 225 4.94 11.82 -1.80
C SER A 225 4.65 10.56 -1.00
N VAL A 226 5.15 9.39 -1.41
CA VAL A 226 5.01 8.16 -0.62
C VAL A 226 5.77 8.32 0.70
N GLY A 227 5.13 7.88 1.78
CA GLY A 227 5.69 7.95 3.13
C GLY A 227 6.46 6.68 3.48
N LEU A 228 7.62 6.82 4.14
CA LEU A 228 8.53 5.72 4.43
C LEU A 228 7.89 4.57 5.24
N GLY A 229 6.99 4.90 6.19
CA GLY A 229 6.40 3.94 7.12
C GLY A 229 5.59 2.81 6.47
N GLY A 230 4.45 3.13 5.85
CA GLY A 230 3.57 2.13 5.21
C GLY A 230 4.26 1.39 4.05
N TYR A 231 5.13 2.08 3.33
CA TYR A 231 5.93 1.54 2.24
C TYR A 231 6.84 0.39 2.72
N ILE A 232 7.70 0.64 3.73
CA ILE A 232 8.60 -0.39 4.27
C ILE A 232 7.84 -1.50 4.98
N THR A 233 6.81 -1.15 5.76
CA THR A 233 6.12 -2.16 6.59
C THR A 233 5.37 -3.20 5.78
N GLY A 234 5.01 -2.92 4.52
CA GLY A 234 4.47 -3.91 3.58
C GLY A 234 5.50 -4.58 2.66
N GLY A 235 6.76 -4.13 2.65
CA GLY A 235 7.84 -4.65 1.80
C GLY A 235 8.63 -3.53 1.11
N GLY A 236 7.99 -2.85 0.16
CA GLY A 236 8.58 -1.72 -0.57
C GLY A 236 9.50 -2.15 -1.72
N HIS A 237 8.96 -2.20 -2.94
CA HIS A 237 9.73 -2.42 -4.17
C HIS A 237 10.35 -1.11 -4.68
N SER A 238 11.40 -1.23 -5.48
CA SER A 238 12.15 -0.11 -6.05
C SER A 238 12.87 -0.57 -7.33
N ILE A 239 13.20 0.37 -8.23
CA ILE A 239 14.17 0.07 -9.31
C ILE A 239 15.55 -0.30 -8.76
N LEU A 240 15.83 0.06 -7.51
CA LEU A 240 17.05 -0.29 -6.78
C LEU A 240 16.99 -1.70 -6.18
N SER A 241 15.80 -2.30 -6.07
CA SER A 241 15.60 -3.60 -5.43
C SER A 241 16.32 -4.76 -6.13
N PRO A 242 16.38 -4.82 -7.48
CA PRO A 242 17.19 -5.80 -8.20
C PRO A 242 18.65 -5.90 -7.77
N ARG A 243 19.22 -4.82 -7.24
CA ARG A 243 20.59 -4.80 -6.71
C ARG A 243 20.65 -4.97 -5.20
N TYR A 244 19.79 -4.25 -4.46
CA TYR A 244 19.96 -4.11 -3.01
C TYR A 244 18.94 -4.90 -2.17
N GLY A 245 17.86 -5.39 -2.75
CA GLY A 245 16.72 -6.00 -2.04
C GLY A 245 15.55 -5.03 -1.84
N LEU A 246 14.45 -5.50 -1.25
CA LEU A 246 13.31 -4.66 -0.91
C LEU A 246 13.69 -3.63 0.16
N ALA A 247 12.86 -2.60 0.35
CA ALA A 247 13.08 -1.60 1.37
C ALA A 247 13.04 -2.22 2.79
N ALA A 248 12.18 -3.22 3.02
CA ALA A 248 12.15 -4.04 4.24
C ALA A 248 13.48 -4.77 4.52
N ASP A 249 14.20 -5.19 3.48
CA ASP A 249 15.51 -5.85 3.60
C ASP A 249 16.62 -4.88 4.07
N GLN A 250 16.41 -3.56 3.89
CA GLN A 250 17.38 -2.51 4.21
C GLN A 250 17.37 -2.08 5.67
N VAL A 251 16.35 -2.45 6.43
CA VAL A 251 16.15 -1.89 7.77
C VAL A 251 17.15 -2.48 8.77
N LEU A 252 17.78 -1.58 9.53
CA LEU A 252 18.71 -1.91 10.61
C LEU A 252 18.01 -1.88 11.98
N GLN A 253 17.11 -0.92 12.18
CA GLN A 253 16.42 -0.68 13.45
C GLN A 253 15.13 0.14 13.24
N MET A 254 14.16 -0.03 14.12
CA MET A 254 12.94 0.77 14.20
C MET A 254 12.68 1.26 15.63
N GLU A 255 12.14 2.46 15.76
CA GLU A 255 11.49 2.94 16.98
C GLU A 255 9.98 2.96 16.74
N LEU A 256 9.21 2.43 17.69
CA LEU A 256 7.76 2.33 17.57
C LEU A 256 7.06 2.44 18.92
N VAL A 257 5.80 2.88 18.88
CA VAL A 257 4.87 2.79 19.99
C VAL A 257 4.05 1.51 19.86
N THR A 258 4.18 0.63 20.84
CA THR A 258 3.49 -0.68 20.88
C THR A 258 1.99 -0.52 21.19
N PRO A 259 1.19 -1.59 21.07
CA PRO A 259 -0.21 -1.59 21.47
C PRO A 259 -0.42 -1.35 22.99
N SER A 260 0.57 -1.71 23.81
CA SER A 260 0.64 -1.38 25.24
C SER A 260 1.00 0.08 25.51
N GLY A 261 1.35 0.85 24.46
CA GLY A 261 1.76 2.25 24.55
C GLY A 261 3.21 2.44 24.97
N GLU A 262 4.05 1.40 24.94
CA GLU A 262 5.47 1.52 25.25
C GLU A 262 6.21 2.03 24.02
N ILE A 263 7.15 2.95 24.21
CA ILE A 263 8.09 3.38 23.17
C ILE A 263 9.26 2.40 23.21
N VAL A 264 9.47 1.65 22.13
CA VAL A 264 10.49 0.60 22.07
C VAL A 264 11.35 0.71 20.82
N THR A 265 12.62 0.34 20.97
CA THR A 265 13.54 0.09 19.87
C THR A 265 13.47 -1.40 19.48
N ALA A 266 13.09 -1.70 18.24
CA ALA A 266 13.11 -3.04 17.68
C ALA A 266 14.25 -3.20 16.65
N ASN A 267 15.10 -4.21 16.84
CA ASN A 267 16.19 -4.57 15.94
C ASN A 267 16.48 -6.09 16.04
N GLU A 268 17.52 -6.59 15.38
CA GLU A 268 17.85 -8.02 15.39
C GLU A 268 18.26 -8.59 16.76
N LYS A 269 18.53 -7.74 17.76
CA LYS A 269 18.94 -8.13 19.13
C LYS A 269 17.87 -7.83 20.18
N LYS A 270 16.92 -6.92 19.90
CA LYS A 270 15.93 -6.42 20.85
C LYS A 270 14.55 -6.36 20.19
N HIS A 271 13.54 -6.94 20.84
CA HIS A 271 12.19 -7.11 20.27
C HIS A 271 12.23 -7.71 18.85
N ALA A 272 13.04 -8.76 18.66
CA ALA A 272 13.36 -9.31 17.34
C ALA A 272 12.12 -9.82 16.58
N ASP A 273 11.11 -10.36 17.28
CA ASP A 273 9.86 -10.78 16.65
C ASP A 273 9.06 -9.59 16.12
N LEU A 274 9.02 -8.48 16.87
CA LEU A 274 8.38 -7.25 16.41
C LEU A 274 9.16 -6.61 15.24
N PHE A 275 10.50 -6.64 15.32
CA PHE A 275 11.36 -6.21 14.22
C PHE A 275 11.17 -7.06 12.95
N TRP A 276 10.95 -8.36 13.10
CA TRP A 276 10.60 -9.26 12.01
C TRP A 276 9.22 -8.90 11.42
N ALA A 277 8.19 -8.79 12.26
CA ALA A 277 6.82 -8.53 11.83
C ALA A 277 6.63 -7.16 11.16
N MET A 278 7.35 -6.12 11.61
CA MET A 278 7.29 -4.78 11.03
C MET A 278 7.98 -4.67 9.65
N ARG A 279 8.68 -5.71 9.19
CA ARG A 279 9.37 -5.74 7.89
C ARG A 279 8.65 -6.68 6.91
N GLY A 280 7.44 -6.27 6.50
CA GLY A 280 6.60 -6.99 5.53
C GLY A 280 5.23 -7.42 6.04
N GLY A 281 4.98 -7.37 7.36
CA GLY A 281 3.71 -7.78 7.97
C GLY A 281 2.56 -6.77 7.76
N GLY A 282 2.84 -5.62 7.15
CA GLY A 282 1.89 -4.54 6.88
C GLY A 282 1.85 -3.46 7.96
N GLY A 283 1.47 -2.25 7.56
CA GLY A 283 1.28 -1.12 8.47
C GLY A 283 0.00 -1.25 9.32
N SER A 284 -0.13 -0.36 10.31
CA SER A 284 -1.34 -0.21 11.13
C SER A 284 -1.81 -1.45 11.91
N THR A 285 -0.91 -2.41 12.19
CA THR A 285 -1.28 -3.64 12.93
C THR A 285 -0.40 -3.96 14.15
N PHE A 286 0.93 -3.84 14.07
CA PHE A 286 1.82 -4.24 15.18
C PHE A 286 2.22 -3.08 16.11
N GLY A 287 2.05 -1.83 15.67
CA GLY A 287 2.45 -0.63 16.40
C GLY A 287 2.46 0.59 15.49
N VAL A 288 2.78 1.75 16.06
CA VAL A 288 3.00 2.99 15.31
C VAL A 288 4.49 3.25 15.19
N LEU A 289 5.02 3.17 13.97
CA LEU A 289 6.40 3.55 13.70
C LEU A 289 6.59 5.05 14.01
N THR A 290 7.67 5.39 14.71
CA THR A 290 8.06 6.79 15.00
C THR A 290 9.37 7.15 14.32
N SER A 291 10.30 6.20 14.21
CA SER A 291 11.54 6.35 13.46
C SER A 291 12.04 5.01 12.90
N ILE A 292 12.82 5.07 11.83
CA ILE A 292 13.43 3.91 11.18
C ILE A 292 14.84 4.25 10.72
N THR A 293 15.75 3.28 10.86
CA THR A 293 17.11 3.37 10.32
C THR A 293 17.29 2.35 9.22
N VAL A 294 17.69 2.81 8.04
CA VAL A 294 17.94 1.99 6.85
C VAL A 294 19.39 2.11 6.39
N LYS A 295 19.88 1.10 5.69
CA LYS A 295 21.16 1.18 4.97
C LYS A 295 21.10 2.30 3.93
N ALA A 296 22.19 3.04 3.80
CA ALA A 296 22.43 3.96 2.70
C ALA A 296 23.50 3.38 1.78
N HIS A 297 23.36 3.60 0.48
CA HIS A 297 24.21 3.05 -0.56
C HIS A 297 24.81 4.18 -1.39
N PRO A 298 26.02 4.04 -1.96
CA PRO A 298 26.51 4.99 -2.95
C PRO A 298 25.47 5.21 -4.06
N THR A 299 25.26 6.48 -4.42
CA THR A 299 24.34 6.82 -5.52
C THR A 299 24.89 6.23 -6.82
N PRO A 300 24.13 5.35 -7.50
CA PRO A 300 24.60 4.76 -8.75
C PRO A 300 24.46 5.75 -9.91
N LYS A 301 25.32 5.58 -10.93
CA LYS A 301 25.03 6.13 -12.26
C LYS A 301 23.90 5.33 -12.89
N ILE A 302 22.98 6.01 -13.56
CA ILE A 302 21.81 5.36 -14.17
C ILE A 302 21.90 5.42 -15.69
N LEU A 303 21.80 4.27 -16.34
CA LEU A 303 21.44 4.16 -17.74
C LEU A 303 19.94 3.86 -17.81
N ASN A 304 19.16 4.87 -18.22
CA ASN A 304 17.73 4.75 -18.43
C ASN A 304 17.44 4.57 -19.90
N ALA A 305 16.63 3.58 -20.23
CA ALA A 305 16.29 3.25 -21.59
C ALA A 305 14.78 3.10 -21.78
N PRO A 306 14.09 4.18 -22.18
CA PRO A 306 12.73 4.09 -22.67
C PRO A 306 12.66 3.18 -23.89
N TRP A 307 11.74 2.24 -23.88
CA TRP A 307 11.56 1.26 -24.94
C TRP A 307 10.08 1.02 -25.23
N MET A 308 9.78 0.63 -26.47
CA MET A 308 8.44 0.31 -26.92
C MET A 308 8.46 -0.81 -27.94
N ILE A 309 7.59 -1.81 -27.74
CA ILE A 309 7.28 -2.87 -28.70
C ILE A 309 5.81 -2.70 -29.09
N MET A 310 5.55 -2.16 -30.27
CA MET A 310 4.22 -1.70 -30.69
C MET A 310 3.74 -2.35 -31.99
N THR A 311 2.43 -2.54 -32.09
CA THR A 311 1.71 -3.02 -33.26
C THR A 311 0.32 -2.38 -33.32
N VAL A 312 -0.50 -2.75 -34.31
CA VAL A 312 -1.90 -2.32 -34.40
C VAL A 312 -2.78 -3.12 -33.43
N PRO A 313 -3.82 -2.53 -32.84
CA PRO A 313 -4.69 -3.23 -31.88
C PRO A 313 -5.37 -4.49 -32.45
N GLU A 314 -5.60 -4.55 -33.76
CA GLU A 314 -6.23 -5.67 -34.46
C GLU A 314 -5.25 -6.81 -34.78
N PHE A 315 -3.98 -6.70 -34.38
CA PHE A 315 -2.97 -7.72 -34.64
C PHE A 315 -3.35 -9.06 -33.95
N PRO A 316 -3.56 -10.15 -34.71
CA PRO A 316 -4.14 -11.38 -34.16
C PRO A 316 -3.24 -12.09 -33.13
N TYR A 317 -1.93 -11.81 -33.13
CA TYR A 317 -0.95 -12.40 -32.23
C TYR A 317 -0.48 -11.42 -31.13
N LEU A 318 -1.24 -10.36 -30.84
CA LEU A 318 -0.87 -9.34 -29.85
C LEU A 318 -0.49 -9.93 -28.49
N PHE A 319 -1.31 -10.83 -27.96
CA PHE A 319 -1.06 -11.40 -26.63
C PHE A 319 0.03 -12.48 -26.64
N ASP A 320 0.26 -13.14 -27.78
CA ASP A 320 1.39 -14.04 -27.96
C ASP A 320 2.71 -13.25 -28.04
N LEU A 321 2.71 -12.09 -28.69
CA LEU A 321 3.81 -11.13 -28.68
C LEU A 321 4.13 -10.67 -27.26
N ILE A 322 3.11 -10.26 -26.50
CA ILE A 322 3.32 -9.79 -25.12
C ILE A 322 3.82 -10.94 -24.23
N ALA A 323 3.23 -12.13 -24.33
CA ALA A 323 3.66 -13.30 -23.58
C ALA A 323 5.11 -13.68 -23.89
N TYR A 324 5.49 -13.66 -25.18
CA TYR A 324 6.88 -13.87 -25.58
C TYR A 324 7.82 -12.84 -24.94
N VAL A 325 7.48 -11.55 -24.94
CA VAL A 325 8.34 -10.52 -24.34
C VAL A 325 8.45 -10.72 -22.82
N LEU A 326 7.33 -10.99 -22.14
CA LEU A 326 7.34 -11.25 -20.70
C LEU A 326 8.13 -12.51 -20.33
N SER A 327 8.14 -13.54 -21.18
CA SER A 327 8.96 -14.74 -20.96
C SER A 327 10.48 -14.45 -21.04
N GLN A 328 10.89 -13.30 -21.61
CA GLN A 328 12.29 -12.88 -21.62
C GLN A 328 12.69 -12.12 -20.35
N TYR A 329 11.73 -11.65 -19.54
CA TYR A 329 12.02 -10.83 -18.35
C TYR A 329 12.94 -11.52 -17.35
N PRO A 330 12.82 -12.84 -17.09
CA PRO A 330 13.77 -13.51 -16.21
C PRO A 330 15.22 -13.43 -16.68
N SER A 331 15.46 -13.51 -17.99
CA SER A 331 16.81 -13.37 -18.54
C SER A 331 17.34 -11.94 -18.43
N LEU A 332 16.49 -10.94 -18.67
CA LEU A 332 16.83 -9.52 -18.56
C LEU A 332 17.14 -9.13 -17.12
N GLU A 333 16.29 -9.54 -16.18
CA GLU A 333 16.49 -9.33 -14.76
C GLU A 333 17.79 -9.99 -14.25
N ASN A 334 18.08 -11.21 -14.72
CA ASN A 334 19.32 -11.91 -14.37
C ASN A 334 20.58 -11.19 -14.91
N ALA A 335 20.43 -10.44 -16.00
CA ALA A 335 21.45 -9.53 -16.55
C ALA A 335 21.56 -8.20 -15.77
N GLY A 336 20.70 -7.97 -14.78
CA GLY A 336 20.74 -6.79 -13.90
C GLY A 336 19.77 -5.69 -14.30
N LEU A 337 18.88 -5.92 -15.28
CA LEU A 337 17.84 -4.96 -15.64
C LEU A 337 16.78 -4.86 -14.54
N SER A 338 16.39 -3.62 -14.28
CA SER A 338 15.20 -3.25 -13.52
C SER A 338 14.27 -2.46 -14.45
N GLY A 339 13.01 -2.30 -14.08
CA GLY A 339 12.13 -1.47 -14.91
C GLY A 339 10.65 -1.52 -14.58
N TYR A 340 9.95 -0.55 -15.16
CA TYR A 340 8.51 -0.45 -15.14
C TYR A 340 7.99 -0.53 -16.57
N SER A 341 7.05 -1.44 -16.82
CA SER A 341 6.44 -1.64 -18.13
C SER A 341 4.93 -1.56 -18.04
N PHE A 342 4.33 -0.90 -19.03
CA PHE A 342 2.91 -0.77 -19.28
C PHE A 342 2.57 -1.52 -20.57
N ILE A 343 1.78 -2.56 -20.42
CA ILE A 343 1.18 -3.32 -21.51
C ILE A 343 -0.16 -2.68 -21.82
N THR A 344 -0.47 -2.49 -23.10
CA THR A 344 -1.76 -1.99 -23.54
C THR A 344 -2.33 -2.77 -24.72
N SER A 345 -3.61 -3.09 -24.66
CA SER A 345 -4.34 -3.70 -25.78
C SER A 345 -4.86 -2.66 -26.78
N ARG A 346 -4.94 -1.39 -26.39
CA ARG A 346 -5.34 -0.26 -27.25
C ARG A 346 -5.06 1.06 -26.53
N PHE A 347 -4.26 1.92 -27.15
CA PHE A 347 -3.92 3.25 -26.63
C PHE A 347 -3.71 4.25 -27.78
N PRO A 348 -4.01 5.57 -27.59
CA PRO A 348 -3.70 6.60 -28.57
C PRO A 348 -2.21 6.57 -28.95
N ASN A 349 -1.89 6.64 -30.24
CA ASN A 349 -0.50 6.57 -30.69
C ASN A 349 0.34 7.72 -30.07
N PRO A 350 1.36 7.42 -29.24
CA PRO A 350 2.16 8.44 -28.56
C PRO A 350 3.11 9.18 -29.53
N VAL A 351 3.32 8.65 -30.73
CA VAL A 351 4.16 9.25 -31.77
C VAL A 351 3.33 9.42 -33.05
N PRO A 352 2.36 10.36 -33.07
CA PRO A 352 1.50 10.54 -34.22
C PRO A 352 2.30 11.08 -35.41
N SER A 353 2.19 10.43 -36.55
CA SER A 353 2.76 10.89 -37.82
C SER A 353 1.80 10.64 -38.99
N PRO A 354 1.90 11.39 -40.11
CA PRO A 354 1.08 11.12 -41.29
C PRO A 354 1.23 9.66 -41.75
N GLY A 355 0.11 8.94 -41.87
CA GLY A 355 0.08 7.53 -42.26
C GLY A 355 0.31 6.51 -41.14
N ALA A 356 0.67 6.95 -39.92
CA ALA A 356 0.73 6.06 -38.76
C ALA A 356 -0.68 5.74 -38.24
N PRO A 357 -0.86 4.57 -37.59
CA PRO A 357 -2.14 4.24 -36.97
C PRO A 357 -2.47 5.23 -35.85
N LYS A 358 -3.77 5.52 -35.68
CA LYS A 358 -4.25 6.42 -34.61
C LYS A 358 -4.15 5.79 -33.23
N GLU A 359 -4.29 4.48 -33.17
CA GLU A 359 -4.20 3.67 -31.96
C GLU A 359 -3.18 2.56 -32.17
N VAL A 360 -2.51 2.20 -31.09
CA VAL A 360 -1.47 1.18 -31.05
C VAL A 360 -1.70 0.25 -29.86
N ALA A 361 -1.09 -0.92 -29.90
CA ALA A 361 -1.10 -1.91 -28.83
C ALA A 361 0.30 -2.50 -28.67
N GLY A 362 0.62 -3.03 -27.48
CA GLY A 362 1.92 -3.62 -27.20
C GLY A 362 2.42 -3.27 -25.81
N ILE A 363 3.72 -3.00 -25.68
CA ILE A 363 4.38 -2.71 -24.41
C ILE A 363 5.20 -1.44 -24.53
N LEU A 364 5.08 -0.56 -23.56
CA LEU A 364 5.91 0.61 -23.35
C LEU A 364 6.58 0.46 -22.00
N GLY A 365 7.85 0.82 -21.86
CA GLY A 365 8.51 0.69 -20.57
C GLY A 365 9.81 1.44 -20.49
N GLN A 366 10.42 1.33 -19.32
CA GLN A 366 11.74 1.88 -19.02
C GLN A 366 12.60 0.76 -18.47
N PHE A 367 13.69 0.48 -19.17
CA PHE A 367 14.75 -0.40 -18.74
C PHE A 367 15.81 0.42 -18.03
N ILE A 368 16.22 -0.03 -16.86
CA ILE A 368 17.09 0.73 -15.98
C ILE A 368 18.24 -0.16 -15.51
N LEU A 369 19.46 0.32 -15.74
CA LEU A 369 20.70 -0.31 -15.31
C LEU A 369 21.47 0.64 -14.38
N GLN A 370 22.08 0.08 -13.33
CA GLN A 370 22.81 0.81 -12.28
C GLN A 370 24.30 0.49 -12.35
N ASP A 371 25.16 1.51 -12.47
CA ASP A 371 26.65 1.44 -12.57
C ASP A 371 27.24 0.55 -13.69
N ALA A 372 26.41 -0.27 -14.34
CA ALA A 372 26.80 -1.28 -15.30
C ALA A 372 26.07 -1.08 -16.62
N GLY A 373 26.78 -1.30 -17.72
CA GLY A 373 26.23 -1.23 -19.06
C GLY A 373 26.39 0.15 -19.70
N ASP A 374 26.84 0.12 -20.94
CA ASP A 374 26.68 1.21 -21.89
C ASP A 374 25.50 0.89 -22.81
N VAL A 375 25.23 1.79 -23.75
CA VAL A 375 24.21 1.59 -24.77
C VAL A 375 24.44 0.26 -25.53
N GLN A 376 25.69 -0.12 -25.77
CA GLN A 376 26.03 -1.35 -26.49
C GLN A 376 25.64 -2.61 -25.69
N TYR A 377 25.83 -2.59 -24.37
CA TYR A 377 25.41 -3.68 -23.49
C TYR A 377 23.90 -3.88 -23.56
N LEU A 378 23.13 -2.79 -23.46
CA LEU A 378 21.67 -2.86 -23.58
C LEU A 378 21.24 -3.35 -24.97
N GLU A 379 21.85 -2.84 -26.04
CA GLU A 379 21.59 -3.30 -27.41
C GLU A 379 21.81 -4.80 -27.55
N ASN A 380 22.90 -5.32 -26.98
CA ASN A 380 23.20 -6.76 -27.01
C ASN A 380 22.16 -7.59 -26.25
N LEU A 381 21.59 -7.07 -25.16
CA LEU A 381 20.53 -7.75 -24.41
C LEU A 381 19.22 -7.82 -25.19
N VAL A 382 18.85 -6.74 -25.88
CA VAL A 382 17.54 -6.64 -26.55
C VAL A 382 17.56 -7.09 -28.01
N ALA A 383 18.73 -7.13 -28.66
CA ALA A 383 18.84 -7.55 -30.07
C ALA A 383 18.29 -8.96 -30.35
N PRO A 384 18.56 -10.00 -29.52
CA PRO A 384 17.97 -11.33 -29.74
C PRO A 384 16.43 -11.34 -29.63
N ILE A 385 15.88 -10.49 -28.75
CA ILE A 385 14.43 -10.32 -28.60
C ILE A 385 13.85 -9.72 -29.87
N ASN A 386 14.46 -8.63 -30.37
CA ASN A 386 14.03 -8.02 -31.63
C ASN A 386 14.13 -8.99 -32.81
N GLN A 387 15.24 -9.73 -32.92
CA GLN A 387 15.45 -10.71 -33.98
C GLN A 387 14.36 -11.78 -33.98
N THR A 388 13.98 -12.27 -32.80
CA THR A 388 12.90 -13.26 -32.66
C THR A 388 11.54 -12.67 -33.02
N ILE A 389 11.25 -11.44 -32.59
CA ILE A 389 10.03 -10.71 -32.97
C ILE A 389 9.94 -10.58 -34.49
N GLN A 390 10.99 -10.10 -35.14
CA GLN A 390 11.01 -9.93 -36.60
C GLN A 390 10.96 -11.26 -37.35
N SER A 391 11.46 -12.35 -36.76
CA SER A 391 11.34 -13.69 -37.34
C SER A 391 9.94 -14.26 -37.22
N ARG A 392 9.24 -14.05 -36.09
CA ARG A 392 7.87 -14.56 -35.85
C ARG A 392 6.82 -13.71 -36.57
N TRP A 393 7.02 -12.39 -36.62
CA TRP A 393 6.03 -11.42 -37.11
C TRP A 393 6.66 -10.35 -38.00
N PRO A 394 7.21 -10.74 -39.16
CA PRO A 394 7.98 -9.85 -40.02
C PRO A 394 7.17 -8.64 -40.47
N GLY A 395 7.66 -7.44 -40.13
CA GLY A 395 7.06 -6.16 -40.53
C GLY A 395 5.76 -5.77 -39.83
N ALA A 396 5.26 -6.60 -38.90
CA ALA A 396 4.02 -6.34 -38.16
C ALA A 396 4.24 -5.66 -36.79
N VAL A 397 5.46 -5.73 -36.26
CA VAL A 397 5.81 -5.24 -34.93
C VAL A 397 7.01 -4.31 -35.02
N GLN A 398 6.89 -3.13 -34.42
CA GLN A 398 7.96 -2.17 -34.29
C GLN A 398 8.58 -2.28 -32.89
N PHE A 399 9.90 -2.37 -32.83
CA PHE A 399 10.64 -2.24 -31.59
C PHE A 399 11.55 -1.02 -31.69
N SER A 400 11.44 -0.12 -30.71
CA SER A 400 12.35 0.99 -30.49
C SER A 400 12.84 0.98 -29.04
N ALA A 401 14.10 1.37 -28.86
CA ALA A 401 14.68 1.67 -27.56
C ALA A 401 15.60 2.88 -27.73
N SER A 402 15.67 3.71 -26.71
CA SER A 402 16.63 4.81 -26.59
C SER A 402 17.36 4.69 -25.27
N ALA A 403 18.41 5.46 -25.06
CA ALA A 403 19.19 5.41 -23.83
C ALA A 403 19.67 6.81 -23.44
N ASN A 404 19.51 7.12 -22.16
CA ASN A 404 19.94 8.36 -21.52
C ASN A 404 20.75 8.02 -20.27
N HIS A 405 21.77 8.82 -19.99
CA HIS A 405 22.63 8.66 -18.81
C HIS A 405 22.31 9.73 -17.77
N TYR A 406 22.38 9.34 -16.50
CA TYR A 406 22.29 10.22 -15.34
C TYR A 406 23.48 9.94 -14.43
N ASP A 407 24.05 10.99 -13.84
CA ASP A 407 25.23 10.90 -13.00
C ASP A 407 24.90 10.50 -11.56
N SER A 408 23.65 10.71 -11.13
CA SER A 408 23.14 10.22 -9.84
C SER A 408 21.72 9.66 -9.94
N PHE A 409 21.34 8.89 -8.94
CA PHE A 409 19.97 8.37 -8.83
C PHE A 409 18.93 9.47 -8.63
N LEU A 410 19.24 10.54 -7.89
CA LEU A 410 18.30 11.65 -7.68
C LEU A 410 18.04 12.40 -8.99
N GLU A 411 19.07 12.61 -9.80
CA GLU A 411 18.93 13.24 -11.12
C GLU A 411 17.98 12.43 -12.02
N TRP A 412 18.16 11.09 -12.06
CA TRP A 412 17.21 10.22 -12.76
C TRP A 412 15.80 10.32 -12.16
N PHE A 413 15.69 10.28 -10.83
CA PHE A 413 14.39 10.30 -10.15
C PHE A 413 13.62 11.60 -10.38
N ASP A 414 14.29 12.76 -10.45
CA ASP A 414 13.65 14.05 -10.71
C ASP A 414 12.93 14.10 -12.07
N ASP A 415 13.41 13.33 -13.05
CA ASP A 415 12.81 13.21 -14.38
C ASP A 415 11.81 12.04 -14.50
N HIS A 416 11.88 11.03 -13.64
CA HIS A 416 11.20 9.73 -13.83
C HIS A 416 10.26 9.31 -12.69
N TYR A 417 10.08 10.14 -11.66
CA TYR A 417 9.14 9.85 -10.58
C TYR A 417 7.69 9.72 -11.09
N ASP A 418 6.86 9.01 -10.32
CA ASP A 418 5.44 8.80 -10.61
C ASP A 418 4.68 10.14 -10.71
N GLN A 419 4.05 10.37 -11.87
CA GLN A 419 3.23 11.54 -12.20
C GLN A 419 1.72 11.26 -12.11
N GLY A 420 1.33 10.19 -11.42
CA GLY A 420 -0.06 9.83 -11.22
C GLY A 420 -0.88 10.93 -10.54
N THR A 421 -2.21 10.81 -10.67
CA THR A 421 -3.16 11.77 -10.10
C THR A 421 -3.93 11.18 -8.92
N ALA A 422 -4.34 12.05 -8.00
CA ALA A 422 -5.18 11.76 -6.86
C ALA A 422 -6.66 12.05 -7.15
N GLY A 423 -7.51 11.90 -6.14
CA GLY A 423 -8.88 12.43 -6.17
C GLY A 423 -9.78 11.69 -7.14
N ASN A 424 -9.60 10.37 -7.22
CA ASN A 424 -10.41 9.48 -8.04
C ASN A 424 -10.70 8.18 -7.28
N SER A 425 -11.52 7.31 -7.88
CA SER A 425 -11.85 6.01 -7.31
C SER A 425 -11.30 4.88 -8.15
N THR A 426 -10.52 4.02 -7.53
CA THR A 426 -9.88 2.88 -8.20
C THR A 426 -9.67 1.73 -7.25
N TYR A 427 -9.84 0.51 -7.75
CA TYR A 427 -9.27 -0.68 -7.12
C TYR A 427 -8.21 -1.25 -8.04
N LEU A 428 -7.21 -1.86 -7.42
CA LEU A 428 -6.18 -2.61 -8.13
C LEU A 428 -6.13 -4.04 -7.66
N VAL A 429 -5.46 -4.88 -8.42
CA VAL A 429 -5.14 -6.27 -8.12
C VAL A 429 -3.72 -6.53 -8.59
N SER A 430 -2.99 -7.40 -7.88
CA SER A 430 -1.65 -7.77 -8.29
C SER A 430 -1.35 -9.25 -8.11
N ARG A 431 -0.31 -9.70 -8.81
CA ARG A 431 0.26 -11.03 -8.64
C ARG A 431 1.77 -10.98 -8.85
N LEU A 432 2.49 -11.67 -7.98
CA LEU A 432 3.91 -11.94 -8.16
C LEU A 432 4.05 -13.13 -9.11
N LEU A 433 4.72 -12.97 -10.25
CA LEU A 433 4.94 -14.04 -11.23
C LEU A 433 6.37 -14.53 -11.11
N ASP A 434 6.53 -15.83 -10.88
CA ASP A 434 7.83 -16.48 -10.85
C ASP A 434 8.28 -16.90 -12.25
N LYS A 435 9.44 -17.56 -12.31
CA LYS A 435 10.02 -18.02 -13.58
C LYS A 435 9.12 -19.02 -14.30
N GLU A 436 8.45 -19.93 -13.58
CA GLU A 436 7.60 -20.94 -14.19
C GLU A 436 6.35 -20.32 -14.82
N ALA A 437 5.73 -19.34 -14.14
CA ALA A 437 4.61 -18.59 -14.69
C ALA A 437 4.96 -17.83 -15.98
N LEU A 438 6.22 -17.41 -16.14
CA LEU A 438 6.69 -16.62 -17.28
C LEU A 438 7.25 -17.49 -18.43
N GLU A 439 7.99 -18.55 -18.13
CA GLU A 439 8.70 -19.37 -19.13
C GLU A 439 8.04 -20.72 -19.42
N GLY A 440 7.12 -21.18 -18.58
CA GLY A 440 6.58 -22.54 -18.62
C GLY A 440 5.65 -22.81 -19.82
N ASP A 441 4.50 -22.14 -19.86
CA ASP A 441 3.48 -22.32 -20.90
C ASP A 441 3.08 -20.96 -21.48
N GLU A 442 3.72 -20.59 -22.59
CA GLU A 442 3.50 -19.32 -23.30
C GLU A 442 2.02 -19.11 -23.68
N SER A 443 1.27 -20.19 -23.97
CA SER A 443 -0.16 -20.08 -24.32
C SER A 443 -1.01 -19.72 -23.11
N LYS A 444 -0.72 -20.30 -21.93
CA LYS A 444 -1.40 -19.89 -20.69
C LYS A 444 -1.02 -18.48 -20.27
N LEU A 445 0.25 -18.09 -20.43
CA LEU A 445 0.68 -16.71 -20.19
C LEU A 445 -0.04 -15.72 -21.12
N SER A 446 -0.12 -16.01 -22.41
CA SER A 446 -0.87 -15.23 -23.41
C SER A 446 -2.34 -15.07 -23.00
N ALA A 447 -2.99 -16.17 -22.59
CA ALA A 447 -4.36 -16.13 -22.11
C ALA A 447 -4.51 -15.29 -20.83
N ALA A 448 -3.56 -15.35 -19.90
CA ALA A 448 -3.60 -14.58 -18.67
C ALA A 448 -3.39 -13.08 -18.91
N VAL A 449 -2.42 -12.70 -19.73
CA VAL A 449 -2.21 -11.32 -20.18
C VAL A 449 -3.46 -10.79 -20.87
N LYS A 450 -4.06 -11.56 -21.77
CA LYS A 450 -5.30 -11.19 -22.46
C LYS A 450 -6.44 -10.92 -21.48
N SER A 451 -6.62 -11.80 -20.51
CA SER A 451 -7.63 -11.67 -19.46
C SER A 451 -7.41 -10.41 -18.62
N ALA A 452 -6.17 -10.16 -18.19
CA ALA A 452 -5.83 -9.00 -17.38
C ALA A 452 -5.97 -7.68 -18.14
N CYS A 453 -5.54 -7.61 -19.40
CA CYS A 453 -5.78 -6.44 -20.25
C CYS A 453 -7.28 -6.20 -20.51
N GLY A 454 -8.13 -7.24 -20.39
CA GLY A 454 -9.58 -7.10 -20.48
C GLY A 454 -10.21 -6.25 -19.36
N ILE A 455 -9.47 -5.95 -18.28
CA ILE A 455 -9.94 -5.13 -17.16
C ILE A 455 -10.06 -3.67 -17.60
N SER A 456 -8.98 -3.08 -18.09
CA SER A 456 -8.92 -1.64 -18.40
C SER A 456 -8.10 -1.29 -19.63
N ASN A 457 -7.84 -2.27 -20.51
CA ASN A 457 -6.88 -2.19 -21.62
C ASN A 457 -5.43 -1.97 -21.19
N THR A 458 -5.12 -2.10 -19.90
CA THR A 458 -3.78 -1.88 -19.34
C THR A 458 -3.41 -3.00 -18.37
N LEU A 459 -2.13 -3.36 -18.37
CA LEU A 459 -1.49 -4.25 -17.41
C LEU A 459 -0.09 -3.70 -17.14
N MET A 460 0.29 -3.57 -15.87
CA MET A 460 1.64 -3.24 -15.47
C MET A 460 2.42 -4.53 -15.20
N ALA A 461 3.68 -4.57 -15.63
CA ALA A 461 4.57 -5.71 -15.41
C ALA A 461 5.97 -5.19 -15.02
N TYR A 462 6.29 -5.24 -13.73
CA TYR A 462 7.46 -4.58 -13.18
C TYR A 462 8.60 -5.56 -12.86
N ILE A 463 9.82 -5.22 -13.29
CA ILE A 463 11.05 -5.95 -12.97
C ILE A 463 11.70 -5.27 -11.76
N VAL A 464 11.25 -5.63 -10.56
CA VAL A 464 11.62 -4.97 -9.30
C VAL A 464 12.10 -5.95 -8.21
N SER A 465 12.34 -7.21 -8.55
CA SER A 465 12.89 -8.21 -7.62
C SER A 465 14.41 -8.30 -7.76
N GLY A 466 14.90 -8.94 -8.83
CA GLY A 466 16.30 -9.20 -9.10
C GLY A 466 17.06 -9.98 -8.03
N LYS A 467 18.36 -10.15 -8.29
CA LYS A 467 19.27 -10.89 -7.39
C LYS A 467 19.29 -10.32 -5.98
N GLY A 468 19.11 -9.01 -5.84
CA GLY A 468 19.02 -8.33 -4.54
C GLY A 468 17.85 -8.84 -3.70
N VAL A 469 16.67 -9.06 -4.30
CA VAL A 469 15.50 -9.60 -3.61
C VAL A 469 15.53 -11.11 -3.51
N HIS A 470 15.92 -11.83 -4.57
CA HIS A 470 15.97 -13.29 -4.58
C HIS A 470 16.96 -13.86 -3.56
N ASN A 471 18.12 -13.21 -3.43
CA ASN A 471 19.19 -13.63 -2.52
C ASN A 471 19.23 -12.79 -1.24
N ALA A 472 18.15 -12.07 -0.93
CA ALA A 472 18.10 -11.22 0.25
C ALA A 472 18.43 -12.03 1.51
N SER A 473 19.31 -11.47 2.34
CA SER A 473 19.63 -12.00 3.67
C SER A 473 19.39 -10.91 4.70
N PRO A 474 18.11 -10.70 5.11
CA PRO A 474 17.77 -9.66 6.05
C PRO A 474 18.42 -9.89 7.41
N ARG A 475 18.75 -8.79 8.09
CA ARG A 475 19.23 -8.84 9.48
C ARG A 475 18.20 -9.52 10.39
N GLY A 476 18.68 -10.26 11.39
CA GLY A 476 17.83 -11.14 12.21
C GLY A 476 17.46 -12.47 11.57
N GLY A 477 18.04 -12.83 10.42
CA GLY A 477 17.88 -14.13 9.75
C GLY A 477 16.82 -14.12 8.66
N SER A 478 15.72 -13.40 8.86
CA SER A 478 14.68 -13.17 7.86
C SER A 478 13.87 -11.92 8.20
N ASP A 479 12.95 -11.57 7.31
CA ASP A 479 11.87 -10.61 7.50
C ASP A 479 10.53 -11.29 7.15
N SER A 480 9.42 -10.53 7.18
CA SER A 480 8.07 -11.08 7.05
C SER A 480 7.39 -10.68 5.74
N VAL A 481 8.14 -10.22 4.73
CA VAL A 481 7.59 -10.00 3.39
C VAL A 481 7.07 -11.34 2.82
N ASN A 482 6.11 -11.29 1.90
CA ASN A 482 5.63 -12.50 1.24
C ASN A 482 6.83 -13.28 0.62
N PRO A 483 7.04 -14.56 0.98
CA PRO A 483 8.12 -15.36 0.40
C PRO A 483 8.12 -15.45 -1.13
N GLY A 484 6.97 -15.23 -1.77
CA GLY A 484 6.86 -15.12 -3.23
C GLY A 484 7.78 -14.07 -3.85
N TRP A 485 8.10 -12.99 -3.14
CA TRP A 485 9.07 -11.98 -3.59
C TRP A 485 10.44 -12.59 -3.90
N ARG A 486 10.85 -13.62 -3.15
CA ARG A 486 12.15 -14.29 -3.34
C ARG A 486 12.21 -15.14 -4.61
N LYS A 487 11.05 -15.42 -5.23
CA LYS A 487 10.90 -16.23 -6.45
C LYS A 487 10.44 -15.41 -7.66
N ALA A 488 9.81 -14.27 -7.42
CA ALA A 488 9.13 -13.47 -8.42
C ALA A 488 10.12 -12.71 -9.30
N TYR A 489 9.84 -12.69 -10.59
CA TYR A 489 10.54 -11.86 -11.59
C TYR A 489 9.67 -10.68 -12.04
N VAL A 490 8.35 -10.84 -11.98
CA VAL A 490 7.39 -9.79 -12.33
C VAL A 490 6.44 -9.52 -11.19
N HIS A 491 6.28 -8.26 -10.83
CA HIS A 491 5.12 -7.77 -10.09
C HIS A 491 4.10 -7.25 -11.11
N ALA A 492 3.04 -8.03 -11.33
CA ALA A 492 1.99 -7.74 -12.30
C ALA A 492 0.82 -7.03 -11.61
N ILE A 493 0.33 -5.94 -12.18
CA ILE A 493 -0.72 -5.10 -11.57
C ILE A 493 -1.74 -4.67 -12.62
N ALA A 494 -3.03 -4.72 -12.31
CA ALA A 494 -4.04 -3.98 -13.06
C ALA A 494 -4.91 -3.16 -12.12
N ALA A 495 -5.49 -2.10 -12.66
CA ALA A 495 -6.42 -1.25 -11.94
C ALA A 495 -7.67 -1.01 -12.77
N HIS A 496 -8.79 -0.81 -12.09
CA HIS A 496 -10.06 -0.44 -12.69
C HIS A 496 -10.68 0.72 -11.91
N GLY A 497 -10.78 1.87 -12.59
CA GLY A 497 -11.45 3.05 -12.06
C GLY A 497 -12.96 2.90 -12.09
N PHE A 498 -13.68 3.60 -11.21
CA PHE A 498 -15.13 3.62 -11.19
C PHE A 498 -15.67 4.98 -10.75
N LEU A 499 -16.94 5.24 -11.03
CA LEU A 499 -17.57 6.52 -10.73
C LEU A 499 -18.01 6.61 -9.25
N PRO A 500 -17.92 7.80 -8.62
CA PRO A 500 -18.46 8.01 -7.28
C PRO A 500 -19.98 7.79 -7.26
N PHE A 501 -20.49 7.29 -6.14
CA PHE A 501 -21.92 6.99 -5.93
C PHE A 501 -22.57 6.01 -6.92
N ASN A 502 -21.76 5.27 -7.70
CA ASN A 502 -22.25 4.31 -8.67
C ASN A 502 -21.87 2.88 -8.26
N ASP A 503 -22.74 2.23 -7.48
CA ASP A 503 -22.52 0.86 -7.00
C ASP A 503 -22.41 -0.16 -8.14
N THR A 504 -23.09 0.07 -9.27
CA THR A 504 -22.98 -0.78 -10.46
C THR A 504 -21.57 -0.71 -11.04
N SER A 505 -21.06 0.51 -11.30
CA SER A 505 -19.71 0.71 -11.83
C SER A 505 -18.63 0.18 -10.87
N LYS A 506 -18.82 0.37 -9.55
CA LYS A 506 -17.93 -0.20 -8.54
C LYS A 506 -17.94 -1.73 -8.56
N LYS A 507 -19.12 -2.34 -8.69
CA LYS A 507 -19.26 -3.80 -8.78
C LYS A 507 -18.64 -4.34 -10.06
N GLU A 508 -18.84 -3.68 -11.20
CA GLU A 508 -18.20 -4.03 -12.48
C GLU A 508 -16.68 -4.01 -12.35
N ALA A 509 -16.11 -2.98 -11.73
CA ALA A 509 -14.67 -2.89 -11.47
C ALA A 509 -14.17 -4.07 -10.61
N MET A 510 -14.87 -4.39 -9.52
CA MET A 510 -14.52 -5.51 -8.64
C MET A 510 -14.61 -6.86 -9.35
N ASP A 511 -15.71 -7.11 -10.07
CA ASP A 511 -15.92 -8.36 -10.81
C ASP A 511 -14.87 -8.50 -11.94
N ALA A 512 -14.49 -7.40 -12.61
CA ALA A 512 -13.45 -7.39 -13.64
C ALA A 512 -12.06 -7.70 -13.06
N LEU A 513 -11.68 -7.09 -11.94
CA LEU A 513 -10.39 -7.35 -11.29
C LEU A 513 -10.29 -8.81 -10.84
N GLU A 514 -11.33 -9.32 -10.21
CA GLU A 514 -11.36 -10.69 -9.69
C GLU A 514 -11.26 -11.72 -10.82
N THR A 515 -12.11 -11.60 -11.84
CA THR A 515 -12.13 -12.54 -12.97
C THR A 515 -10.94 -12.38 -13.89
N GLY A 516 -10.50 -11.13 -14.12
CA GLY A 516 -9.41 -10.79 -15.02
C GLY A 516 -8.06 -11.33 -14.56
N PHE A 517 -7.81 -11.37 -13.24
CA PHE A 517 -6.56 -11.88 -12.65
C PHE A 517 -6.57 -13.37 -12.30
N GLU A 518 -7.71 -14.03 -12.37
CA GLU A 518 -7.82 -15.47 -12.07
C GLU A 518 -6.82 -16.35 -12.87
N PRO A 519 -6.56 -16.10 -14.16
CA PRO A 519 -5.51 -16.82 -14.88
C PRO A 519 -4.09 -16.62 -14.31
N PHE A 520 -3.76 -15.42 -13.80
CA PHE A 520 -2.48 -15.19 -13.13
C PHE A 520 -2.41 -15.91 -11.79
N ARG A 521 -3.52 -15.96 -11.02
CA ARG A 521 -3.60 -16.78 -9.80
C ARG A 521 -3.33 -18.25 -10.10
N LYS A 522 -3.83 -18.78 -11.22
CA LYS A 522 -3.58 -20.16 -11.68
C LYS A 522 -2.17 -20.41 -12.20
N LEU A 523 -1.56 -19.42 -12.85
CA LEU A 523 -0.18 -19.51 -13.35
C LEU A 523 0.85 -19.48 -12.22
N ALA A 524 0.60 -18.67 -11.20
CA ALA A 524 1.49 -18.50 -10.06
C ALA A 524 0.71 -18.71 -8.74
N PRO A 525 0.30 -19.96 -8.41
CA PRO A 525 -0.53 -20.23 -7.24
C PRO A 525 0.21 -19.99 -5.91
N ASP A 526 1.53 -20.18 -5.89
CA ASP A 526 2.32 -20.25 -4.65
C ASP A 526 3.18 -18.99 -4.37
N THR A 527 2.96 -17.91 -5.11
CA THR A 527 3.72 -16.66 -4.97
C THR A 527 2.96 -15.57 -4.21
N GLY A 528 1.66 -15.42 -4.45
CA GLY A 528 0.83 -14.39 -3.83
C GLY A 528 0.95 -13.01 -4.49
N ALA A 529 0.72 -11.95 -3.72
CA ALA A 529 0.61 -10.57 -4.17
C ALA A 529 1.29 -9.60 -3.19
N TYR A 530 1.59 -8.39 -3.67
CA TYR A 530 2.17 -7.34 -2.84
C TYR A 530 1.09 -6.56 -2.10
N ILE A 531 1.03 -6.71 -0.77
CA ILE A 531 -0.05 -6.15 0.07
C ILE A 531 -0.30 -4.63 -0.09
N ASN A 532 0.72 -3.83 -0.38
CA ASN A 532 0.53 -2.38 -0.53
C ASN A 532 -0.10 -1.99 -1.88
N GLU A 533 -0.04 -2.88 -2.87
CA GLU A 533 -0.63 -2.74 -4.20
C GLU A 533 -1.44 -4.01 -4.50
N ALA A 534 -2.43 -4.30 -3.66
CA ALA A 534 -3.26 -5.51 -3.77
C ALA A 534 -4.76 -5.23 -3.84
N TYR A 535 -5.51 -6.27 -4.21
CA TYR A 535 -6.96 -6.27 -4.14
C TYR A 535 -7.43 -6.41 -2.68
N PRO A 536 -8.21 -5.47 -2.13
CA PRO A 536 -8.56 -5.48 -0.70
C PRO A 536 -9.52 -6.61 -0.31
N PHE A 537 -10.10 -7.31 -1.28
CA PHE A 537 -11.15 -8.32 -1.09
C PHE A 537 -10.70 -9.73 -1.49
N GLU A 538 -9.39 -10.02 -1.46
CA GLU A 538 -8.89 -11.40 -1.63
C GLU A 538 -9.52 -12.33 -0.59
N ASP A 539 -10.16 -13.42 -1.04
CA ASP A 539 -10.78 -14.40 -0.15
C ASP A 539 -9.75 -15.11 0.75
N ASP A 540 -8.59 -15.44 0.16
CA ASP A 540 -7.43 -16.02 0.85
C ASP A 540 -6.32 -14.97 1.03
N PHE A 541 -6.70 -13.84 1.64
CA PHE A 541 -5.78 -12.71 1.84
C PHE A 541 -4.57 -13.10 2.72
N GLN A 542 -4.73 -14.06 3.64
CA GLN A 542 -3.67 -14.53 4.53
C GLN A 542 -2.50 -15.11 3.73
N HIS A 543 -2.79 -16.11 2.90
CA HIS A 543 -1.78 -16.74 2.05
C HIS A 543 -1.34 -15.79 0.93
N THR A 544 -2.28 -15.05 0.33
CA THR A 544 -1.96 -14.13 -0.77
C THR A 544 -1.00 -13.02 -0.36
N PHE A 545 -1.08 -12.48 0.86
CA PHE A 545 -0.22 -11.36 1.27
C PHE A 545 0.99 -11.76 2.10
N TRP A 546 0.96 -12.91 2.78
CA TRP A 546 2.05 -13.31 3.66
C TRP A 546 2.52 -14.75 3.47
N GLY A 547 1.78 -15.59 2.74
CA GLY A 547 2.09 -17.01 2.57
C GLY A 547 2.30 -17.70 3.92
N ASP A 548 3.35 -18.51 4.00
CA ASP A 548 3.74 -19.25 5.21
C ASP A 548 4.08 -18.35 6.42
N ASN A 549 4.30 -17.05 6.22
CA ASN A 549 4.59 -16.13 7.32
C ASN A 549 3.35 -15.78 8.14
N TYR A 550 2.12 -16.03 7.65
CA TYR A 550 0.90 -15.55 8.30
C TYR A 550 0.73 -16.07 9.73
N GLU A 551 0.96 -17.36 9.97
CA GLU A 551 0.76 -17.95 11.30
C GLU A 551 1.71 -17.35 12.35
N ARG A 552 2.97 -17.11 11.98
CA ARG A 552 3.93 -16.44 12.87
C ARG A 552 3.54 -14.98 13.11
N LEU A 553 3.16 -14.25 12.05
CA LEU A 553 2.67 -12.87 12.15
C LEU A 553 1.46 -12.79 13.08
N LEU A 554 0.51 -13.70 12.93
CA LEU A 554 -0.69 -13.78 13.75
C LEU A 554 -0.33 -14.04 15.22
N SER A 555 0.57 -15.00 15.50
CA SER A 555 1.04 -15.27 16.86
C SER A 555 1.62 -14.01 17.52
N ILE A 556 2.52 -13.30 16.81
CA ILE A 556 3.12 -12.05 17.29
C ILE A 556 2.06 -10.98 17.53
N LYS A 557 1.09 -10.84 16.60
CA LYS A 557 -0.04 -9.91 16.75
C LYS A 557 -0.84 -10.21 18.01
N ARG A 558 -1.13 -11.49 18.29
CA ARG A 558 -1.93 -11.88 19.46
C ARG A 558 -1.19 -11.68 20.79
N GLU A 559 0.13 -11.84 20.78
CA GLU A 559 0.96 -11.57 21.95
C GLU A 559 1.10 -10.06 22.20
N ALA A 560 1.42 -9.28 21.16
CA ALA A 560 1.66 -7.85 21.28
C ALA A 560 0.38 -7.01 21.44
N ASP A 561 -0.74 -7.43 20.83
CA ASP A 561 -2.01 -6.72 20.81
C ASP A 561 -3.23 -7.62 21.13
N PRO A 562 -3.33 -8.18 22.35
CA PRO A 562 -4.42 -9.09 22.72
C PRO A 562 -5.80 -8.42 22.67
N GLN A 563 -5.86 -7.08 22.76
CA GLN A 563 -7.09 -6.29 22.77
C GLN A 563 -7.51 -5.75 21.39
N ASP A 564 -6.72 -6.00 20.34
CA ASP A 564 -6.89 -5.41 19.00
C ASP A 564 -7.06 -3.88 19.08
N VAL A 565 -6.11 -3.21 19.76
CA VAL A 565 -5.99 -1.75 19.74
C VAL A 565 -5.81 -1.27 18.31
N PHE A 566 -4.93 -1.94 17.57
CA PHE A 566 -4.73 -1.70 16.15
C PHE A 566 -5.55 -2.69 15.32
N TRP A 567 -6.29 -2.16 14.35
CA TRP A 567 -7.05 -2.95 13.41
C TRP A 567 -7.15 -2.20 12.07
N CYS A 568 -7.00 -2.95 10.98
CA CYS A 568 -7.23 -2.49 9.62
C CYS A 568 -7.66 -3.70 8.78
N THR A 569 -8.15 -3.48 7.56
CA THR A 569 -8.59 -4.56 6.68
C THR A 569 -8.14 -4.29 5.25
N PRO A 570 -7.50 -5.24 4.57
CA PRO A 570 -6.91 -6.48 5.11
C PRO A 570 -5.63 -6.19 5.92
N CYS A 571 -5.48 -6.82 7.09
CA CYS A 571 -4.29 -6.77 7.94
C CYS A 571 -4.17 -8.04 8.78
N VAL A 572 -2.97 -8.38 9.26
CA VAL A 572 -2.77 -9.55 10.13
C VAL A 572 -3.72 -9.49 11.33
N GLY A 573 -4.55 -10.53 11.47
CA GLY A 573 -5.44 -10.70 12.60
C GLY A 573 -6.74 -9.88 12.55
N ASN A 574 -7.11 -9.32 11.39
CA ASN A 574 -8.31 -8.50 11.22
C ASN A 574 -9.63 -9.28 11.31
N GLU A 575 -9.59 -10.59 11.10
CA GLU A 575 -10.76 -11.49 10.98
C GLU A 575 -11.69 -11.51 12.20
N ARG A 576 -11.21 -11.06 13.37
CA ARG A 576 -12.01 -10.98 14.61
C ARG A 576 -12.98 -9.79 14.65
N TRP A 577 -12.95 -8.90 13.66
CA TRP A 577 -13.81 -7.73 13.63
C TRP A 577 -14.41 -7.51 12.24
N LYS A 578 -15.59 -6.88 12.23
CA LYS A 578 -16.26 -6.45 11.01
C LYS A 578 -16.80 -5.04 11.19
N GLN A 579 -16.57 -4.20 10.19
CA GLN A 579 -17.19 -2.89 10.11
C GLN A 579 -18.63 -3.03 9.61
N GLY A 580 -19.59 -2.48 10.35
CA GLY A 580 -20.99 -2.39 9.96
C GLY A 580 -21.27 -1.24 9.01
N HIS A 581 -22.47 -1.23 8.41
CA HIS A 581 -22.95 -0.14 7.56
C HIS A 581 -23.10 1.19 8.32
N ASP A 582 -23.25 1.13 9.64
CA ASP A 582 -23.28 2.27 10.55
C ASP A 582 -21.87 2.83 10.87
N GLY A 583 -20.83 2.29 10.21
CA GLY A 583 -19.43 2.67 10.43
C GLY A 583 -18.80 2.05 11.68
N ARG A 584 -19.58 1.38 12.54
CA ARG A 584 -19.09 0.81 13.80
C ARG A 584 -18.27 -0.45 13.55
N LEU A 585 -17.15 -0.57 14.25
CA LEU A 585 -16.28 -1.74 14.20
C LEU A 585 -16.61 -2.67 15.38
N CYS A 586 -17.09 -3.88 15.10
CA CYS A 586 -17.54 -4.81 16.14
C CYS A 586 -16.92 -6.19 15.97
N ARG A 587 -16.73 -6.90 17.09
CA ARG A 587 -16.28 -8.30 17.07
C ARG A 587 -17.30 -9.20 16.37
N VAL A 588 -16.81 -10.18 15.62
CA VAL A 588 -17.61 -11.22 14.95
C VAL A 588 -17.73 -12.49 15.76
#